data_AF-A0A8T6TRK6-F1
#
_entry.id   AF-A0A8T6TRK6-F1
#
_cell.length_a   1.000
_cell.length_b   1.000
_cell.length_c   1.000
_cell.angle_alpha   90.00
_cell.angle_beta   90.00
_cell.angle_gamma   90.00
#
_symmetry.space_group_name_H-M   'P 1'
#
loop_
_entity.id
_entity.type
_entity.pdbx_description
1 polymer ?
#
loop_
_entity_poly.entity_id
_entity_poly.type
_entity_poly.pdbx_seq_one_letter_code
_entity_poly.pdbx_strand_id
1 'polypeptide(L)' 'MFVKGKVTEIVPEGEQVLVRGEDMMINRMMENSVDLVVLCPPIVTSEDTLKLAEMLRVPVD' A
#
# COMPACT_ATOMS: atom_id res chain seq x y z
N MET A 1 -4.97 18.92 3.84
CA MET A 1 -6.06 18.11 4.43
C MET A 1 -5.51 16.72 4.68
N PHE A 2 -5.74 16.12 5.85
CA PHE A 2 -5.33 14.74 6.15
C PHE A 2 -6.58 13.89 6.32
N VAL A 3 -6.63 12.75 5.64
CA VAL A 3 -7.74 11.79 5.72
C VAL A 3 -7.19 10.50 6.33
N LYS A 4 -7.75 10.10 7.48
CA LYS A 4 -7.53 8.75 8.01
C LYS A 4 -8.48 7.82 7.29
N GLY A 5 -7.96 7.11 6.30
CA GLY A 5 -8.81 6.28 5.44
C GLY A 5 -8.23 4.92 5.11
N LYS A 6 -9.11 4.08 4.57
CA LYS A 6 -8.75 2.80 3.97
C LYS A 6 -8.86 2.92 2.45
N VAL A 7 -7.71 2.87 1.77
CA VAL A 7 -7.66 2.93 0.30
C VAL A 7 -8.17 1.60 -0.26
N THR A 8 -9.06 1.66 -1.24
CA THR A 8 -9.62 0.48 -1.93
C THR A 8 -9.00 0.27 -3.30
N GLU A 9 -8.84 1.34 -4.07
CA GLU A 9 -8.39 1.25 -5.47
C GLU A 9 -7.65 2.53 -5.88
N ILE A 10 -6.68 2.38 -6.77
CA ILE A 10 -5.93 3.47 -7.39
C ILE A 10 -6.03 3.26 -8.91
N VAL A 11 -6.69 4.18 -9.62
CA VAL A 11 -6.99 4.05 -11.06
C VAL A 11 -6.35 5.22 -11.81
N PRO A 12 -5.49 4.98 -12.81
CA PRO A 12 -4.99 6.05 -13.68
C PRO A 12 -6.15 6.66 -14.49
N GLU A 13 -6.25 7.99 -14.50
CA GLU A 13 -7.29 8.75 -15.19
C GLU A 13 -6.67 9.93 -15.96
N GLY A 14 -6.29 9.68 -17.22
CA GLY A 14 -5.61 10.67 -18.05
C GLY A 14 -4.24 11.06 -17.49
N GLU A 15 -4.06 12.33 -17.14
CA GLU A 15 -2.84 12.86 -16.50
C GLU A 15 -2.87 12.76 -14.96
N GLN A 16 -4.01 12.36 -14.39
CA GLN A 16 -4.19 12.23 -12.96
C GLN A 16 -4.41 10.77 -12.55
N VAL A 17 -4.50 10.56 -11.25
CA VAL A 17 -4.78 9.26 -10.64
C VAL A 17 -5.95 9.42 -9.69
N LEU A 18 -7.00 8.63 -9.90
CA LEU A 18 -8.16 8.57 -9.03
C LEU A 18 -7.89 7.59 -7.88
N VAL A 19 -7.90 8.09 -6.65
CA VAL A 19 -7.78 7.29 -5.43
C VAL A 19 -9.16 7.12 -4.80
N ARG A 20 -9.64 5.88 -4.73
CA ARG A 20 -10.88 5.51 -4.06
C ARG A 20 -10.59 4.95 -2.67
N GLY A 21 -11.39 5.35 -1.70
CA GLY A 21 -11.28 4.82 -0.34
C GLY A 21 -12.39 5.29 0.58
N GLU A 22 -12.33 4.83 1.81
CA GLU A 22 -13.23 5.24 2.89
C GLU A 22 -12.53 6.24 3.80
N ASP A 23 -13.13 7.39 4.06
CA ASP A 23 -12.75 8.23 5.20
C ASP A 23 -13.40 7.67 6.46
N MET A 24 -12.57 7.12 7.33
CA MET A 24 -13.02 6.42 8.54
C MET A 24 -13.45 7.40 9.65
N MET A 25 -13.12 8.69 9.54
CA MET A 25 -13.56 9.68 10.53
C MET A 25 -15.04 10.01 10.39
N ILE A 26 -15.56 9.93 9.16
CA ILE A 26 -16.97 10.24 8.82
C ILE A 26 -17.71 9.04 8.20
N ASN A 27 -17.03 7.89 8.08
CA ASN A 27 -17.56 6.64 7.53
C ASN A 27 -18.20 6.82 6.15
N ARG A 28 -17.44 7.43 5.22
CA ARG A 28 -17.93 7.77 3.89
C ARG A 28 -16.94 7.37 2.81
N MET A 29 -17.46 6.79 1.73
CA MET A 29 -16.69 6.56 0.51
C MET A 29 -16.34 7.90 -0.15
N MET A 30 -15.10 7.99 -0.63
CA MET A 30 -14.57 9.16 -1.32
C MET A 30 -13.72 8.76 -2.52
N GLU A 31 -13.69 9.67 -3.49
CA GLU A 31 -12.81 9.61 -4.65
C GLU A 31 -11.99 10.90 -4.66
N ASN A 32 -10.67 10.78 -4.78
CA ASN A 32 -9.76 11.92 -4.84
C ASN A 32 -8.91 11.82 -6.10
N SER A 33 -9.04 12.79 -7.00
CA SER A 33 -8.13 12.93 -8.14
C SER A 33 -6.85 13.64 -7.68
N VAL A 34 -5.70 13.03 -7.95
CA VAL A 34 -4.37 13.54 -7.55
C VAL A 34 -3.37 13.39 -8.69
N ASP A 35 -2.35 14.25 -8.72
CA ASP A 35 -1.31 14.19 -9.76
C ASP A 35 -0.25 13.11 -9.47
N LEU A 36 -0.14 12.65 -8.23
CA LEU A 36 0.85 11.65 -7.82
C LEU A 36 0.34 10.82 -6.63
N VAL A 37 0.60 9.51 -6.69
CA VAL A 37 0.41 8.58 -5.58
C VAL A 37 1.74 7.96 -5.20
N VAL A 38 2.11 8.03 -3.92
CA VAL A 38 3.28 7.36 -3.36
C VAL A 38 2.82 6.11 -2.62
N LEU A 39 3.24 4.94 -3.11
CA LEU A 39 3.03 3.68 -2.41
C LEU A 39 4.12 3.49 -1.36
N CYS A 40 3.72 3.13 -0.14
CA CYS A 40 4.62 2.76 0.94
C CYS A 40 4.56 1.23 1.14
N PRO A 41 5.20 0.43 0.24
CA PRO A 41 5.15 -1.02 0.36
C PRO A 41 5.84 -1.47 1.65
N PRO A 42 5.42 -2.61 2.22
CA PRO A 42 6.09 -3.20 3.37
C PRO A 42 7.50 -3.67 2.98
N ILE A 43 8.34 -3.86 3.99
CA ILE A 43 9.57 -4.63 3.84
C ILE A 43 9.18 -6.09 3.71
N VAL A 44 9.63 -6.74 2.63
CA VAL A 44 9.41 -8.16 2.38
C VAL A 44 10.76 -8.87 2.40
N THR A 45 10.85 -10.02 3.06
CA THR A 45 12.06 -10.85 3.07
C THR A 45 12.36 -11.37 1.68
N SER A 46 13.64 -11.28 1.27
CA SER A 46 14.07 -11.81 -0.02
C SER A 46 14.21 -13.33 -0.01
N GLU A 47 14.12 -13.95 -1.18
CA GLU A 47 14.37 -15.39 -1.33
C GLU A 47 15.75 -15.82 -0.82
N ASP A 48 16.77 -14.99 -1.04
CA ASP A 48 18.13 -15.28 -0.61
C ASP A 48 18.26 -15.27 0.92
N THR A 49 17.46 -14.44 1.61
CA THR A 49 17.39 -14.45 3.07
C THR A 49 16.81 -15.76 3.58
N LEU A 50 15.78 -16.29 2.90
CA LEU A 50 15.18 -17.58 3.25
C LEU A 50 16.14 -18.76 2.99
N LYS A 51 16.84 -18.74 1.85
CA LYS A 51 17.87 -19.75 1.52
C LYS A 51 19.01 -19.73 2.53
N LEU A 52 19.44 -18.53 2.94
CA LEU A 52 20.48 -18.38 3.97
C LEU A 52 20.01 -18.95 5.31
N ALA A 53 18.77 -18.66 5.71
CA ALA A 53 18.21 -19.19 6.95
C ALA A 53 18.15 -20.72 6.95
N GLU A 54 17.78 -21.31 5.81
CA GLU A 54 17.80 -22.77 5.63
C GLU A 54 19.21 -23.35 5.77
N MET A 55 20.21 -22.75 5.10
CA MET A 55 21.62 -23.17 5.20
C MET A 55 22.14 -23.09 6.64
N LEU A 56 21.75 -22.05 7.38
CA LEU A 56 22.14 -21.82 8.77
C LEU A 56 21.26 -22.59 9.78
N ARG A 57 20.20 -23.26 9.31
CA ARG A 57 19.21 -23.97 10.14
C ARG A 57 18.60 -23.09 11.23
N VAL A 58 18.36 -21.83 10.91
CA VAL A 58 17.66 -20.89 11.79
C VAL A 58 16.20 -20.76 11.38
N PRO A 59 15.26 -20.66 12.33
CA PRO A 59 13.85 -20.47 12.01
C PRO A 59 13.61 -19.11 11.34
N VAL A 60 12.60 -19.07 10.47
CA VAL A 60 12.05 -17.85 9.87
C VAL A 60 10.58 -17.74 10.28
N ASP A 61 10.15 -16.53 10.59
CA ASP A 61 8.78 -16.19 11.02
C ASP A 61 7.96 -15.59 9.87
#